data_AF-A0A448IZ97-F1
#
_entry.id   AF-A0A448IZ97-F1
#
_cell.length_a   1.000
_cell.length_b   1.000
_cell.length_c   1.000
_cell.angle_alpha   90.00
_cell.angle_beta   90.00
_cell.angle_gamma   90.00
#
_symmetry.space_group_name_H-M   'P 1'
#
loop_
_entity.id
_entity.type
_entity.pdbx_description
1 polymer ?
#
loop_
_entity_poly.entity_id
_entity_poly.type
_entity_poly.pdbx_seq_one_letter_code
_entity_poly.pdbx_strand_id
1 'polypeptide(L)'
;MDAGLPNMPDAAREPPRDILVATMAAETDWTIRPREGLGRLEFGMSPAQVDSLSATYGTITGRGADRIADDILRATLTMFGDAMSDDEKQAFIAAYADDGPPADSVTETRGDLVLRYQADRLCEIMPAGPRHPLFLDGRDIFALRGLEPLELLERRNESPGRYADTEAAFDNLAISVTGFGVSDSTTGVMALDDSDERFRERTATLREVPYLPEQEMHRYVLHSLRTVTGGVTPASTRSTE
;
A
#
# COMPACT_ATOMS: atom_id res chain seq x y z
N MET A 1 -23.45 30.36 60.70
CA MET A 1 -24.13 29.05 60.62
C MET A 1 -24.64 28.94 59.20
N ASP A 2 -23.82 28.77 58.17
CA ASP A 2 -22.82 27.72 57.92
C ASP A 2 -23.36 26.31 58.16
N ALA A 3 -23.65 25.63 57.05
CA ALA A 3 -23.50 24.19 56.84
C ALA A 3 -23.75 23.92 55.34
N GLY A 4 -22.69 24.08 54.54
CA GLY A 4 -22.63 23.53 53.20
C GLY A 4 -22.66 22.00 53.21
N LEU A 5 -23.22 21.41 52.15
CA LEU A 5 -23.08 20.00 51.81
C LEU A 5 -22.66 19.88 50.34
N PRO A 6 -21.95 18.79 49.99
CA PRO A 6 -20.68 18.93 49.32
C PRO A 6 -20.76 18.62 47.83
N ASN A 7 -19.85 19.27 47.12
CA ASN A 7 -19.39 18.92 45.79
C ASN A 7 -18.86 17.48 45.82
N MET A 8 -19.56 16.54 45.18
CA MET A 8 -19.07 15.18 44.94
C MET A 8 -18.42 15.12 43.57
N PRO A 9 -17.24 14.49 43.45
CA PRO A 9 -16.34 14.64 42.32
C PRO A 9 -16.86 13.92 41.08
N ASP A 10 -16.52 14.53 39.95
CA ASP A 10 -16.52 13.96 38.61
C ASP A 10 -15.85 12.59 38.65
N ALA A 11 -16.67 11.53 38.61
CA ALA A 11 -16.19 10.19 38.42
C ALA A 11 -15.68 10.11 36.99
N ALA A 12 -14.37 10.33 36.84
CA ALA A 12 -13.61 9.91 35.68
C ALA A 12 -13.99 8.47 35.35
N ARG A 13 -14.89 8.30 34.37
CA ARG A 13 -15.22 7.02 33.77
C ARG A 13 -13.94 6.54 33.10
N GLU A 14 -13.17 5.72 33.80
CA GLU A 14 -12.20 4.86 33.14
C GLU A 14 -12.95 4.11 32.03
N PRO A 15 -12.49 4.19 30.77
CA PRO A 15 -13.11 3.40 29.71
C PRO A 15 -13.04 1.91 30.09
N PRO A 16 -14.08 1.12 29.77
CA PRO A 16 -14.08 -0.31 30.03
C PRO A 16 -12.80 -0.94 29.49
N ARG A 17 -12.09 -1.69 30.34
CA ARG A 17 -10.81 -2.35 29.99
C ARG A 17 -10.90 -3.19 28.72
N ASP A 18 -12.07 -3.76 28.44
CA ASP A 18 -12.34 -4.56 27.25
C ASP A 18 -12.31 -3.75 25.95
N ILE A 19 -12.68 -2.45 25.99
CA ILE A 19 -12.60 -1.55 24.83
C ILE A 19 -11.14 -1.21 24.53
N LEU A 20 -10.33 -0.98 25.57
CA LEU A 20 -8.90 -0.70 25.44
C LEU A 20 -8.15 -1.90 24.85
N VAL A 21 -8.44 -3.12 25.32
CA VAL A 21 -7.81 -4.34 24.80
C VAL A 21 -8.19 -4.61 23.34
N ALA A 22 -9.46 -4.43 22.96
CA ALA A 22 -9.90 -4.61 21.58
C ALA A 22 -9.29 -3.57 20.63
N THR A 23 -9.15 -2.31 21.08
CA THR A 23 -8.57 -1.23 20.26
C THR A 23 -7.06 -1.42 20.07
N MET A 24 -6.33 -1.83 21.12
CA MET A 24 -4.90 -2.12 21.01
C MET A 24 -4.59 -3.37 20.16
N ALA A 25 -5.45 -4.39 20.23
CA ALA A 25 -5.32 -5.58 19.37
C ALA A 25 -5.54 -5.23 17.89
N ALA A 26 -6.55 -4.42 17.59
CA ALA A 26 -6.79 -3.92 16.24
C ALA A 26 -5.64 -3.05 15.71
N GLU A 27 -5.02 -2.23 16.57
CA GLU A 27 -3.83 -1.44 16.20
C GLU A 27 -2.64 -2.35 15.85
N THR A 28 -2.42 -3.41 16.63
CA THR A 28 -1.32 -4.36 16.41
C THR A 28 -1.50 -5.17 15.12
N ASP A 29 -2.72 -5.64 14.85
CA ASP A 29 -3.02 -6.49 13.69
C ASP A 29 -2.95 -5.75 12.35
N TRP A 30 -3.06 -4.42 12.35
CA TRP A 30 -3.01 -3.59 11.15
C TRP A 30 -1.78 -2.66 11.11
N THR A 31 -0.75 -2.98 11.90
CA THR A 31 0.53 -2.27 11.86
C THR A 31 1.42 -2.82 10.75
N ILE A 32 1.86 -1.94 9.85
CA ILE A 32 2.85 -2.25 8.83
C ILE A 32 4.19 -2.56 9.49
N ARG A 33 4.77 -3.70 9.11
CA ARG A 33 6.17 -4.05 9.39
C ARG A 33 6.90 -4.11 8.05
N PRO A 34 7.62 -3.04 7.65
CA PRO A 34 8.22 -2.95 6.32
C PRO A 34 9.05 -4.19 5.98
N ARG A 35 8.84 -4.77 4.79
CA ARG A 35 9.47 -6.01 4.31
C ARG A 35 9.20 -7.28 5.12
N GLU A 36 8.42 -7.20 6.19
CA GLU A 36 8.05 -8.36 7.03
C GLU A 36 6.58 -8.73 6.88
N GLY A 37 5.67 -7.75 6.78
CA GLY A 37 4.24 -7.99 6.58
C GLY A 37 3.32 -6.95 7.24
N LEU A 38 2.17 -7.42 7.73
CA LEU A 38 1.09 -6.61 8.31
C LEU A 38 0.56 -7.28 9.59
N GLY A 39 0.84 -6.69 10.75
CA GLY A 39 0.44 -7.25 12.04
C GLY A 39 0.93 -8.69 12.20
N ARG A 40 -0.01 -9.65 12.26
CA ARG A 40 0.31 -11.09 12.33
C ARG A 40 0.49 -11.77 10.96
N LEU A 41 0.13 -11.12 9.86
CA LEU A 41 0.47 -11.62 8.52
C LEU A 41 1.94 -11.36 8.24
N GLU A 42 2.67 -12.41 7.89
CA GLU A 42 4.10 -12.33 7.56
C GLU A 42 4.34 -12.86 6.15
N PHE A 43 5.21 -12.18 5.40
CA PHE A 43 5.69 -12.72 4.14
C PHE A 43 6.35 -14.09 4.37
N GLY A 44 6.14 -15.01 3.43
CA GLY A 44 6.55 -16.42 3.57
C GLY A 44 5.54 -17.34 4.25
N MET A 45 4.46 -16.81 4.86
CA MET A 45 3.38 -17.65 5.37
C MET A 45 2.71 -18.45 4.24
N SER A 46 2.39 -19.72 4.51
CA SER A 46 1.57 -20.53 3.62
C SER A 46 0.09 -20.13 3.71
N PRO A 47 -0.76 -20.48 2.73
CA PRO A 47 -2.19 -20.20 2.81
C PRO A 47 -2.86 -20.77 4.06
N ALA A 48 -2.43 -21.94 4.53
CA ALA A 48 -2.98 -22.54 5.75
C ALA A 48 -2.61 -21.75 7.02
N GLN A 49 -1.40 -21.17 7.07
CA GLN A 49 -0.99 -20.29 8.17
C GLN A 49 -1.81 -19.00 8.16
N VAL A 50 -2.02 -18.40 6.98
CA VAL A 50 -2.89 -17.22 6.83
C VAL A 50 -4.33 -17.54 7.23
N ASP A 51 -4.84 -18.71 6.85
CA ASP A 51 -6.21 -19.10 7.15
C ASP A 51 -6.49 -19.27 8.65
N SER A 52 -5.46 -19.67 9.42
CA SER A 52 -5.55 -19.70 10.89
C SER A 52 -5.78 -18.32 11.53
N LEU A 53 -5.55 -17.23 10.77
CA LEU A 53 -5.77 -15.84 11.18
C LEU A 53 -7.10 -15.26 10.65
N SER A 54 -7.99 -16.10 10.11
CA SER A 54 -9.25 -15.66 9.49
C SER A 54 -10.22 -14.93 10.43
N ALA A 55 -10.13 -15.17 11.74
CA ALA A 55 -10.89 -14.41 12.74
C ALA A 55 -10.55 -12.90 12.74
N THR A 56 -9.36 -12.54 12.24
CA THR A 56 -8.86 -11.17 12.20
C THR A 56 -8.87 -10.60 10.79
N TYR A 57 -8.37 -11.35 9.81
CA TYR A 57 -8.21 -10.87 8.43
C TYR A 57 -9.31 -11.37 7.48
N GLY A 58 -10.37 -11.94 8.03
CA GLY A 58 -11.49 -12.46 7.25
C GLY A 58 -11.25 -13.85 6.66
N THR A 59 -12.32 -14.42 6.13
CA THR A 59 -12.30 -15.71 5.43
C THR A 59 -12.10 -15.49 3.93
N ILE A 60 -11.66 -16.53 3.23
CA ILE A 60 -11.44 -16.49 1.78
C ILE A 60 -12.78 -16.26 1.07
N THR A 61 -12.85 -15.20 0.27
CA THR A 61 -14.00 -14.86 -0.58
C THR A 61 -13.75 -15.15 -2.06
N GLY A 62 -12.48 -15.25 -2.47
CA GLY A 62 -12.09 -15.58 -3.83
C GLY A 62 -10.64 -16.00 -3.89
N ARG A 63 -10.30 -16.87 -4.84
CA ARG A 63 -8.92 -17.29 -5.11
C ARG A 63 -8.78 -17.71 -6.56
N GLY A 64 -7.76 -17.22 -7.25
CA GLY A 64 -7.54 -17.50 -8.67
C GLY A 64 -6.07 -17.43 -9.04
N ALA A 65 -5.66 -18.26 -10.00
CA ALA A 65 -4.33 -18.16 -10.59
C ALA A 65 -4.21 -16.84 -11.35
N ASP A 66 -3.08 -16.15 -11.19
CA ASP A 66 -2.82 -14.89 -11.90
C ASP A 66 -2.48 -15.16 -13.37
N ARG A 67 -1.86 -16.33 -13.63
CA ARG A 67 -1.51 -16.78 -14.96
C ARG A 67 -2.69 -17.50 -15.62
N ILE A 68 -2.99 -17.13 -16.86
CA ILE A 68 -3.92 -17.86 -17.72
C ILE A 68 -3.30 -19.23 -18.03
N ALA A 69 -4.08 -20.30 -17.84
CA ALA A 69 -3.62 -21.65 -18.17
C ALA A 69 -3.28 -21.76 -19.67
N ASP A 70 -2.17 -22.42 -19.98
CA ASP A 70 -1.61 -22.51 -21.34
C ASP A 70 -2.62 -23.04 -22.38
N ASP A 71 -3.49 -23.97 -21.98
CA ASP A 71 -4.55 -24.51 -22.82
C ASP A 71 -5.63 -23.48 -23.13
N ILE A 72 -6.06 -22.70 -22.13
CA ILE A 72 -7.00 -21.58 -22.29
C ILE A 72 -6.37 -20.49 -23.18
N LEU A 73 -5.10 -20.17 -22.97
CA LEU A 73 -4.38 -19.20 -23.80
C LEU A 73 -4.32 -19.65 -25.26
N ARG A 74 -3.92 -20.91 -25.51
CA ARG A 74 -3.88 -21.47 -26.88
C ARG A 74 -5.26 -21.53 -27.52
N ALA A 75 -6.30 -21.92 -26.77
CA ALA A 75 -7.67 -21.92 -27.25
C ALA A 75 -8.13 -20.51 -27.63
N THR A 76 -7.81 -19.51 -26.80
CA THR A 76 -8.13 -18.09 -27.06
C THR A 76 -7.42 -17.59 -28.32
N LEU A 77 -6.13 -17.87 -28.47
CA LEU A 77 -5.36 -17.50 -29.67
C LEU A 77 -5.87 -18.20 -30.93
N THR A 78 -6.41 -19.41 -30.81
CA THR A 78 -7.04 -20.13 -31.92
C THR A 78 -8.31 -19.41 -32.41
N MET A 79 -9.06 -18.74 -31.52
CA MET A 79 -10.25 -17.97 -31.91
C MET A 79 -9.93 -16.76 -32.80
N PHE A 80 -8.69 -16.27 -32.79
CA PHE A 80 -8.25 -15.24 -33.73
C PHE A 80 -8.06 -15.76 -35.17
N GLY A 81 -8.13 -17.08 -35.38
CA GLY A 81 -8.11 -17.69 -36.72
C GLY A 81 -6.94 -17.19 -37.56
N ASP A 82 -7.24 -16.72 -38.77
CA ASP A 82 -6.25 -16.18 -39.71
C ASP A 82 -5.94 -14.68 -39.49
N ALA A 83 -6.58 -14.02 -38.51
CA ALA A 83 -6.26 -12.63 -38.16
C ALA A 83 -4.90 -12.49 -37.48
N MET A 84 -4.37 -13.59 -36.94
CA MET A 84 -2.99 -13.72 -36.48
C MET A 84 -2.37 -14.96 -37.12
N SER A 85 -1.18 -14.80 -37.68
CA SER A 85 -0.38 -15.93 -38.16
C SER A 85 0.05 -16.83 -37.00
N ASP A 86 0.42 -18.07 -37.33
CA ASP A 86 0.90 -19.02 -36.31
C ASP A 86 2.20 -18.54 -35.65
N ASP A 87 3.07 -17.88 -36.41
CA ASP A 87 4.31 -17.27 -35.89
C ASP A 87 4.00 -16.16 -34.86
N GLU A 88 3.01 -15.31 -35.13
CA GLU A 88 2.58 -14.27 -34.18
C GLU A 88 1.96 -14.88 -32.91
N LYS A 89 1.17 -15.96 -33.05
CA LYS A 89 0.61 -16.66 -31.89
C LYS A 89 1.71 -17.30 -31.04
N GLN A 90 2.73 -17.92 -31.66
CA GLN A 90 3.86 -18.49 -30.92
C GLN A 90 4.72 -17.41 -30.26
N ALA A 91 4.96 -16.29 -30.96
CA ALA A 91 5.67 -15.15 -30.39
C ALA A 91 4.93 -14.57 -29.17
N PHE A 92 3.59 -14.49 -29.24
CA PHE A 92 2.77 -14.06 -28.10
C PHE A 92 2.87 -15.03 -26.92
N ILE A 93 2.79 -16.34 -27.16
CA ILE A 93 2.93 -17.35 -26.10
C ILE A 93 4.29 -17.25 -25.42
N ALA A 94 5.36 -17.08 -26.20
CA ALA A 94 6.71 -16.91 -25.67
C ALA A 94 6.81 -15.63 -24.82
N ALA A 95 6.34 -14.50 -25.34
CA ALA A 95 6.31 -13.25 -24.57
C ALA A 95 5.49 -13.38 -23.28
N TYR A 96 4.34 -14.07 -23.31
CA TYR A 96 3.55 -14.32 -22.11
C TYR A 96 4.22 -15.29 -21.12
N ALA A 97 5.07 -16.21 -21.60
CA ALA A 97 5.89 -17.05 -20.73
C ALA A 97 6.99 -16.25 -20.02
N ASP A 98 7.60 -15.30 -20.72
CA ASP A 98 8.73 -14.51 -20.22
C ASP A 98 8.29 -13.33 -19.35
N ASP A 99 7.25 -12.58 -19.78
CA ASP A 99 6.80 -11.34 -19.14
C ASP A 99 5.49 -11.50 -18.35
N GLY A 100 4.77 -12.61 -18.53
CA GLY A 100 3.49 -12.85 -17.84
C GLY A 100 3.66 -13.17 -16.35
N PRO A 101 2.56 -13.23 -15.58
CA PRO A 101 2.61 -13.64 -14.18
C PRO A 101 3.27 -15.01 -14.01
N PRO A 102 4.01 -15.23 -12.90
CA PRO A 102 4.57 -16.55 -12.59
C PRO A 102 3.46 -17.61 -12.55
N ALA A 103 3.77 -18.81 -13.04
CA ALA A 103 2.78 -19.90 -13.16
C ALA A 103 2.24 -20.40 -11.81
N ASP A 104 2.98 -20.14 -10.74
CA ASP A 104 2.63 -20.45 -9.36
C ASP A 104 2.10 -19.24 -8.58
N SER A 105 1.84 -18.11 -9.26
CA SER A 105 1.26 -16.92 -8.66
C SER A 105 -0.26 -17.03 -8.55
N VAL A 106 -0.77 -16.75 -7.35
CA VAL A 106 -2.19 -16.85 -7.01
C VAL A 106 -2.61 -15.64 -6.20
N THR A 107 -3.68 -14.99 -6.63
CA THR A 107 -4.36 -13.94 -5.86
C THR A 107 -5.51 -14.53 -5.07
N GLU A 108 -5.58 -14.17 -3.79
CA GLU A 108 -6.64 -14.50 -2.85
C GLU A 108 -7.28 -13.20 -2.34
N THR A 109 -8.61 -13.18 -2.19
CA THR A 109 -9.36 -12.07 -1.60
C THR A 109 -10.05 -12.53 -0.33
N ARG A 110 -10.06 -11.65 0.68
CA ARG A 110 -10.72 -11.80 1.98
C ARG A 110 -11.49 -10.53 2.30
N GLY A 111 -12.63 -10.32 1.65
CA GLY A 111 -13.35 -9.05 1.72
C GLY A 111 -12.52 -7.92 1.10
N ASP A 112 -12.12 -6.94 1.90
CA ASP A 112 -11.34 -5.76 1.49
C ASP A 112 -9.81 -5.96 1.66
N LEU A 113 -9.36 -7.21 1.78
CA LEU A 113 -7.95 -7.57 1.82
C LEU A 113 -7.63 -8.47 0.62
N VAL A 114 -6.59 -8.11 -0.14
CA VAL A 114 -6.08 -8.91 -1.24
C VAL A 114 -4.68 -9.39 -0.88
N LEU A 115 -4.43 -10.67 -1.10
CA LEU A 115 -3.18 -11.35 -0.80
C LEU A 115 -2.67 -12.00 -2.07
N ARG A 116 -1.38 -11.85 -2.37
CA ARG A 116 -0.72 -12.61 -3.45
C ARG A 116 0.22 -13.63 -2.86
N TYR A 117 0.16 -14.82 -3.42
CA TYR A 117 1.06 -15.92 -3.13
C TYR A 117 1.89 -16.21 -4.37
N GLN A 118 3.15 -16.58 -4.16
CA GLN A 118 4.02 -17.14 -5.18
C GLN A 118 4.74 -18.33 -4.56
N ALA A 119 4.84 -19.45 -5.28
CA ALA A 119 5.37 -20.72 -4.76
C ALA A 119 4.72 -21.14 -3.42
N ASP A 120 3.41 -20.91 -3.26
CA ASP A 120 2.64 -21.18 -2.02
C ASP A 120 3.10 -20.36 -0.80
N ARG A 121 3.71 -19.18 -1.03
CA ARG A 121 4.21 -18.28 0.00
C ARG A 121 3.64 -16.88 -0.18
N LEU A 122 3.10 -16.31 0.89
CA LEU A 122 2.59 -14.94 0.91
C LEU A 122 3.73 -13.98 0.53
N CYS A 123 3.54 -13.17 -0.51
CA CYS A 123 4.57 -12.24 -0.99
C CYS A 123 4.05 -10.81 -1.21
N GLU A 124 2.72 -10.61 -1.18
CA GLU A 124 2.10 -9.30 -1.29
C GLU A 124 0.84 -9.23 -0.42
N ILE A 125 0.65 -8.08 0.24
CA ILE A 125 -0.52 -7.78 1.05
C ILE A 125 -1.05 -6.41 0.60
N MET A 126 -2.30 -6.36 0.16
CA MET A 126 -2.97 -5.14 -0.27
C MET A 126 -4.28 -4.96 0.49
N PRO A 127 -4.31 -4.13 1.54
CA PRO A 127 -5.55 -3.59 2.09
C PRO A 127 -6.24 -2.73 1.02
N ALA A 128 -7.33 -3.24 0.46
CA ALA A 128 -8.09 -2.61 -0.62
C ALA A 128 -9.06 -1.57 -0.04
N GLY A 129 -8.50 -0.41 0.32
CA GLY A 129 -9.27 0.76 0.75
C GLY A 129 -9.19 1.07 2.25
N PRO A 130 -9.71 2.24 2.67
CA PRO A 130 -9.59 2.76 4.03
C PRO A 130 -10.59 2.14 5.02
N ARG A 131 -11.02 0.90 4.79
CA ARG A 131 -12.01 0.21 5.65
C ARG A 131 -11.40 -0.39 6.90
N HIS A 132 -10.11 -0.68 6.83
CA HIS A 132 -9.28 -1.00 7.98
C HIS A 132 -8.26 0.12 8.16
N PRO A 133 -7.99 0.57 9.40
CA PRO A 133 -6.88 1.48 9.64
C PRO A 133 -5.59 0.78 9.21
N LEU A 134 -4.59 1.55 8.80
CA LEU A 134 -3.30 0.99 8.39
C LEU A 134 -2.18 1.78 9.03
N PHE A 135 -1.56 1.22 10.06
CA PHE A 135 -0.65 1.97 10.92
C PHE A 135 0.80 1.86 10.43
N LEU A 136 1.47 3.01 10.32
CA LEU A 136 2.93 3.10 10.19
C LEU A 136 3.43 4.07 11.25
N ASP A 137 4.38 3.63 12.07
CA ASP A 137 4.88 4.41 13.22
C ASP A 137 3.74 4.93 14.14
N GLY A 138 2.74 4.08 14.39
CA GLY A 138 1.58 4.42 15.24
C GLY A 138 0.60 5.42 14.64
N ARG A 139 0.74 5.76 13.35
CA ARG A 139 -0.18 6.66 12.63
C ARG A 139 -0.95 5.89 11.57
N ASP A 140 -2.28 5.98 11.60
CA ASP A 140 -3.13 5.43 10.54
C ASP A 140 -2.96 6.26 9.26
N ILE A 141 -2.26 5.69 8.27
CA ILE A 141 -1.95 6.38 7.02
C ILE A 141 -3.21 6.76 6.25
N PHE A 142 -4.30 6.00 6.38
CA PHE A 142 -5.56 6.30 5.70
C PHE A 142 -6.34 7.44 6.36
N ALA A 143 -6.07 7.75 7.64
CA ALA A 143 -6.70 8.88 8.33
C ALA A 143 -5.95 10.21 8.11
N LEU A 144 -4.69 10.16 7.67
CA LEU A 144 -3.89 11.34 7.37
C LEU A 144 -4.44 12.13 6.17
N ARG A 145 -4.13 13.42 6.13
CA ARG A 145 -4.67 14.37 5.14
C ARG A 145 -3.56 15.13 4.42
N GLY A 146 -3.90 15.69 3.27
CA GLY A 146 -2.93 16.40 2.45
C GLY A 146 -1.77 15.48 2.05
N LEU A 147 -0.55 16.03 2.10
CA LEU A 147 0.68 15.28 1.78
C LEU A 147 1.25 14.50 2.97
N GLU A 148 0.67 14.62 4.17
CA GLU A 148 1.18 13.97 5.38
C GLU A 148 1.46 12.46 5.26
N PRO A 149 0.61 11.63 4.61
CA PRO A 149 0.90 10.19 4.48
C PRO A 149 2.12 9.93 3.59
N LEU A 150 2.26 10.68 2.49
CA LEU A 150 3.41 10.57 1.60
C LEU A 150 4.70 11.05 2.27
N GLU A 151 4.63 12.14 3.04
CA GLU A 151 5.77 12.61 3.84
C GLU A 151 6.17 11.61 4.93
N LEU A 152 5.20 10.94 5.57
CA LEU A 152 5.48 9.88 6.55
C LEU A 152 6.21 8.71 5.89
N LEU A 153 5.73 8.28 4.72
CA LEU A 153 6.35 7.21 3.94
C LEU A 153 7.76 7.63 3.49
N GLU A 154 7.99 8.84 2.97
CA GLU A 154 9.34 9.33 2.64
C GLU A 154 10.27 9.42 3.86
N ARG A 155 9.73 9.79 5.03
CA ARG A 155 10.52 9.81 6.27
C ARG A 155 11.01 8.42 6.63
N ARG A 156 10.14 7.41 6.58
CA ARG A 156 10.48 6.02 6.90
C ARG A 156 11.26 5.31 5.81
N ASN A 157 11.05 5.70 4.57
CA ASN A 157 11.79 5.24 3.41
C ASN A 157 13.23 5.78 3.40
N GLU A 158 13.52 6.86 4.12
CA GLU A 158 14.84 7.50 4.16
C GLU A 158 15.39 7.94 2.79
N SER A 159 14.52 7.98 1.77
CA SER A 159 14.83 8.42 0.42
C SER A 159 13.58 9.00 -0.26
N PRO A 160 13.77 9.81 -1.33
CA PRO A 160 12.65 10.33 -2.12
C PRO A 160 11.72 9.22 -2.61
N GLY A 161 10.43 9.51 -2.69
CA GLY A 161 9.47 8.60 -3.32
C GLY A 161 9.63 8.61 -4.86
N ARG A 162 9.18 7.52 -5.48
CA ARG A 162 8.96 7.46 -6.93
C ARG A 162 7.48 7.67 -7.19
N TYR A 163 7.13 8.66 -8.00
CA TYR A 163 5.74 9.03 -8.24
C TYR A 163 5.36 8.90 -9.72
N ALA A 164 4.19 8.34 -10.00
CA ALA A 164 3.64 8.21 -11.35
C ALA A 164 2.11 8.27 -11.33
N ASP A 165 1.54 9.35 -11.90
CA ASP A 165 0.11 9.64 -11.80
C ASP A 165 -0.35 9.60 -10.33
N THR A 166 -1.18 8.63 -9.96
CA THR A 166 -1.73 8.50 -8.59
C THR A 166 -0.93 7.56 -7.70
N GLU A 167 0.10 6.92 -8.24
CA GLU A 167 0.95 5.95 -7.56
C GLU A 167 2.20 6.61 -6.97
N ALA A 168 2.56 6.18 -5.75
CA ALA A 168 3.82 6.48 -5.11
C ALA A 168 4.47 5.21 -4.57
N ALA A 169 5.76 4.99 -4.85
CA ALA A 169 6.52 3.83 -4.39
C ALA A 169 7.72 4.23 -3.52
N PHE A 170 7.94 3.44 -2.47
CA PHE A 170 8.93 3.65 -1.41
C PHE A 170 9.80 2.41 -1.26
N ASP A 171 10.90 2.38 -2.01
CA ASP A 171 11.68 1.16 -2.25
C ASP A 171 12.38 0.62 -0.99
N ASN A 172 12.80 1.46 -0.05
CA ASN A 172 13.40 0.98 1.19
C ASN A 172 12.37 0.32 2.12
N LEU A 173 11.09 0.64 1.95
CA LEU A 173 9.99 0.02 2.69
C LEU A 173 9.39 -1.18 1.96
N ALA A 174 9.62 -1.30 0.64
CA ALA A 174 8.88 -2.19 -0.25
C ALA A 174 7.35 -1.96 -0.20
N ILE A 175 6.96 -0.67 -0.18
CA ILE A 175 5.57 -0.23 -0.13
C ILE A 175 5.27 0.62 -1.35
N SER A 176 4.12 0.40 -1.98
CA SER A 176 3.51 1.38 -2.89
C SER A 176 2.13 1.77 -2.39
N VAL A 177 1.71 2.98 -2.71
CA VAL A 177 0.38 3.51 -2.37
C VAL A 177 -0.22 4.18 -3.59
N THR A 178 -1.54 4.16 -3.69
CA THR A 178 -2.28 4.77 -4.79
C THR A 178 -3.38 5.66 -4.22
N GLY A 179 -3.63 6.81 -4.86
CA GLY A 179 -4.75 7.70 -4.53
C GLY A 179 -4.51 8.67 -3.35
N PHE A 180 -3.28 8.77 -2.84
CA PHE A 180 -2.91 9.76 -1.81
C PHE A 180 -2.50 11.11 -2.38
N GLY A 181 -2.05 11.12 -3.64
CA GLY A 181 -1.65 12.30 -4.37
C GLY A 181 -1.72 12.03 -5.86
N VAL A 182 -1.48 13.07 -6.64
CA VAL A 182 -1.25 13.00 -8.08
C VAL A 182 0.08 13.68 -8.40
N SER A 183 0.93 13.03 -9.18
CA SER A 183 2.14 13.65 -9.71
C SER A 183 1.90 14.17 -11.12
N ASP A 184 2.29 15.43 -11.32
CA ASP A 184 2.39 16.06 -12.62
C ASP A 184 3.80 16.60 -12.83
N SER A 185 4.29 16.47 -14.06
CA SER A 185 5.66 16.90 -14.42
C SER A 185 5.88 18.42 -14.29
N THR A 186 4.81 19.21 -14.29
CA THR A 186 4.86 20.68 -14.21
C THR A 186 4.67 21.16 -12.77
N THR A 187 3.68 20.62 -12.05
CA THR A 187 3.30 21.11 -10.72
C THR A 187 3.89 20.30 -9.56
N GLY A 188 4.54 19.17 -9.85
CA GLY A 188 5.04 18.25 -8.82
C GLY A 188 3.92 17.39 -8.24
N VAL A 189 4.07 17.00 -6.98
CA VAL A 189 3.08 16.14 -6.29
C VAL A 189 2.04 17.01 -5.58
N MET A 190 0.77 16.80 -5.91
CA MET A 190 -0.36 17.44 -5.27
C MET A 190 -1.14 16.42 -4.45
N ALA A 191 -1.63 16.81 -3.27
CA ALA A 191 -2.48 15.94 -2.47
C ALA A 191 -3.85 15.76 -3.11
N LEU A 192 -4.40 14.56 -3.02
CA LEU A 192 -5.82 14.31 -3.28
C LEU A 192 -6.61 14.40 -1.97
N ASP A 193 -7.90 14.69 -2.07
CA ASP A 193 -8.81 14.79 -0.93
C ASP A 193 -10.16 14.11 -1.21
N ASP A 194 -11.09 14.19 -0.28
CA ASP A 194 -12.39 13.52 -0.35
C ASP A 194 -13.32 14.03 -1.45
N SER A 195 -12.98 15.12 -2.14
CA SER A 195 -13.67 15.56 -3.35
C SER A 195 -13.29 14.74 -4.59
N ASP A 196 -12.14 14.05 -4.56
CA ASP A 196 -11.67 13.18 -5.65
C ASP A 196 -12.06 11.71 -5.38
N GLU A 197 -12.63 11.04 -6.38
CA GLU A 197 -13.03 9.63 -6.26
C GLU A 197 -11.83 8.71 -6.01
N ARG A 198 -10.68 9.02 -6.61
CA ARG A 198 -9.44 8.25 -6.47
C ARG A 198 -8.91 8.26 -5.04
N PHE A 199 -9.15 9.34 -4.30
CA PHE A 199 -8.80 9.40 -2.88
C PHE A 199 -9.64 8.44 -2.05
N ARG A 200 -10.92 8.24 -2.39
CA ARG A 200 -11.81 7.32 -1.68
C ARG A 200 -11.43 5.87 -1.92
N GLU A 201 -10.82 5.60 -3.08
CA GLU A 201 -10.32 4.29 -3.51
C GLU A 201 -8.85 4.07 -3.15
N ARG A 202 -8.24 4.94 -2.32
CA ARG A 202 -6.82 4.85 -1.97
C ARG A 202 -6.45 3.48 -1.39
N THR A 203 -5.34 2.94 -1.85
CA THR A 203 -4.84 1.63 -1.44
C THR A 203 -3.38 1.71 -1.03
N ALA A 204 -2.92 0.68 -0.32
CA ALA A 204 -1.53 0.44 -0.05
C ALA A 204 -1.19 -1.01 -0.42
N THR A 205 -0.02 -1.23 -0.98
CA THR A 205 0.50 -2.56 -1.30
C THR A 205 1.85 -2.74 -0.62
N LEU A 206 1.93 -3.78 0.21
CA LEU A 206 3.13 -4.16 0.97
C LEU A 206 3.75 -5.39 0.32
N ARG A 207 5.08 -5.42 0.21
CA ARG A 207 5.84 -6.53 -0.36
C ARG A 207 7.06 -6.87 0.49
N GLU A 208 7.58 -8.08 0.31
CA GLU A 208 8.89 -8.45 0.86
C GLU A 208 10.02 -7.72 0.11
N VAL A 209 9.90 -7.63 -1.22
CA VAL A 209 10.88 -7.04 -2.13
C VAL A 209 10.29 -5.81 -2.81
N PRO A 210 11.07 -4.73 -3.03
CA PRO A 210 10.57 -3.52 -3.68
C PRO A 210 10.06 -3.80 -5.09
N TYR A 211 8.99 -3.11 -5.49
CA TYR A 211 8.46 -3.20 -6.84
C TYR A 211 9.26 -2.32 -7.80
N LEU A 212 10.17 -2.94 -8.56
CA LEU A 212 11.06 -2.29 -9.52
C LEU A 212 10.89 -2.88 -10.93
N PRO A 213 9.73 -2.68 -11.59
CA PRO A 213 9.51 -3.16 -12.95
C PRO A 213 10.39 -2.39 -13.94
N GLU A 214 11.49 -2.98 -14.41
CA GLU A 214 12.45 -2.32 -15.31
C GLU A 214 11.78 -1.63 -16.51
N GLN A 215 10.79 -2.30 -17.10
CA GLN A 215 10.05 -1.83 -18.29
C GLN A 215 9.20 -0.58 -18.00
N GLU A 216 8.75 -0.38 -16.76
CA GLU A 216 7.91 0.76 -16.38
C GLU A 216 8.69 1.86 -15.66
N MET A 217 9.95 1.63 -15.28
CA MET A 217 10.71 2.59 -14.46
C MET A 217 10.75 4.00 -15.04
N HIS A 218 10.66 4.14 -16.36
CA HIS A 218 10.65 5.41 -17.08
C HIS A 218 9.42 6.29 -16.78
N ARG A 219 8.31 5.72 -16.29
CA ARG A 219 7.08 6.49 -15.95
C ARG A 219 7.19 7.24 -14.62
N TYR A 220 8.15 6.85 -13.78
CA TYR A 220 8.30 7.41 -12.44
C TYR A 220 9.19 8.64 -12.40
N VAL A 221 8.73 9.66 -11.68
CA VAL A 221 9.52 10.84 -11.33
C VAL A 221 9.99 10.71 -9.88
N LEU A 222 11.29 10.88 -9.64
CA LEU A 222 11.82 11.03 -8.30
C LEU A 222 11.49 12.43 -7.78
N HIS A 223 10.76 12.49 -6.68
CA HIS A 223 10.39 13.74 -6.04
C HIS A 223 10.56 13.60 -4.52
N SER A 224 10.90 14.70 -3.85
CA SER A 224 11.04 14.74 -2.40
C SER A 224 10.08 15.79 -1.85
N LEU A 225 9.17 15.35 -0.99
CA LEU A 225 8.22 16.21 -0.30
C LEU A 225 8.85 16.93 0.90
N ARG A 226 10.04 16.49 1.34
CA ARG A 226 10.80 17.20 2.38
C ARG A 226 11.18 18.60 1.89
N THR A 227 10.57 19.64 2.46
CA THR A 227 11.14 20.99 2.38
C THR A 227 12.50 20.98 3.06
N VAL A 228 13.55 21.39 2.33
CA VAL A 228 14.85 21.70 2.93
C VAL A 228 14.65 22.91 3.84
N THR A 229 14.41 22.69 5.12
CA THR A 229 14.62 23.70 6.17
C THR A 229 16.12 23.91 6.35
N GLY A 230 16.75 24.52 5.35
CA GLY A 230 18.12 24.99 5.35
C GLY A 230 18.09 26.49 5.10
N GLY A 231 17.98 27.26 6.18
CA GLY A 231 18.08 28.71 6.12
C GLY A 231 19.44 29.13 5.56
N VAL A 232 19.42 29.80 4.41
CA VAL A 232 20.53 30.65 3.99
C VAL A 232 19.96 32.05 3.86
N THR A 233 20.12 32.84 4.92
CA THR A 233 20.01 34.29 4.85
C THR A 233 21.12 34.78 3.91
N PRO A 234 20.82 35.45 2.80
CA PRO A 234 21.88 36.07 2.00
C PRO A 234 22.51 37.18 2.83
N ALA A 235 23.79 37.03 3.15
CA ALA A 235 24.58 38.11 3.75
C ALA A 235 24.62 39.27 2.75
N SER A 236 23.95 40.39 3.10
CA SER A 236 24.17 41.67 2.42
C SER A 236 25.63 42.08 2.61
N THR A 237 26.42 41.95 1.56
CA THR A 237 27.68 42.67 1.42
C THR A 237 27.35 44.17 1.36
N ARG A 238 27.55 44.87 2.47
CA ARG A 238 27.71 46.33 2.46
C ARG A 238 29.06 46.62 1.79
N SER A 239 29.01 47.23 0.61
CA SER A 239 30.10 48.05 0.11
C SER A 239 30.19 49.29 0.99
N THR A 240 31.29 49.43 1.73
CA THR A 240 31.77 50.73 2.20
C THR A 240 32.87 51.20 1.26
N GLU A 241 32.80 52.50 0.99
CA GLU A 241 33.65 53.36 0.16
C GLU A 241 35.16 53.18 0.37
#